data_AF-A0A524NTY6-F1
#
_entry.id   AF-A0A524NTY6-F1
#
_cell.length_a   1.000
_cell.length_b   1.000
_cell.length_c   1.000
_cell.angle_alpha   90.00
_cell.angle_beta   90.00
_cell.angle_gamma   90.00
#
_symmetry.space_group_name_H-M   'P 1'
#
loop_
_entity.id
_entity.type
_entity.pdbx_description
1 polymer ?
#
loop_
_entity_poly.entity_id
_entity_poly.type
_entity_poly.pdbx_seq_one_letter_code
_entity_poly.pdbx_strand_id
1 'polypeptide(L)'
;MLDLISGVAVLALMRLLWSATDFWPVVLGIWAALLIVSAVGLLAGTAWGRTAARVAAFYQLGFLLVLITGILTSAAYLWGVYGQIGVGISVALLIILAVLFEVVGLLPLLKLRRIGVTARSSTGRHGGRWPAAGAALLAGVFAYGAVVHARASLDLAEPIPPEGRAAMSQYLMAAITPGS
;
A
#
# COMPACT_ATOMS: atom_id res chain seq x y z
N MET A 1 18.68 7.24 7.95
CA MET A 1 18.13 8.46 7.33
C MET A 1 16.87 8.19 6.52
N LEU A 2 16.89 7.31 5.51
CA LEU A 2 15.72 7.03 4.65
C LEU A 2 14.44 6.64 5.43
N ASP A 3 14.55 5.77 6.44
CA ASP A 3 13.39 5.38 7.27
C ASP A 3 12.75 6.57 8.02
N LEU A 4 13.55 7.57 8.37
CA LEU A 4 13.09 8.75 9.11
C LEU A 4 12.32 9.69 8.17
N ILE A 5 12.83 9.86 6.94
CA ILE A 5 12.15 10.61 5.87
C ILE A 5 10.83 9.92 5.52
N SER A 6 10.82 8.59 5.38
CA SER A 6 9.59 7.83 5.13
C SER A 6 8.59 7.96 6.30
N GLY A 7 9.05 7.90 7.55
CA GLY A 7 8.20 8.09 8.72
C GLY A 7 7.54 9.47 8.75
N VAL A 8 8.29 10.54 8.43
CA VAL A 8 7.77 11.91 8.35
C VAL A 8 6.77 12.05 7.19
N ALA A 9 7.06 11.47 6.03
CA ALA A 9 6.15 11.49 4.88
C ALA A 9 4.83 10.79 5.20
N VAL A 10 4.87 9.66 5.92
CA VAL A 10 3.68 8.94 6.39
C VAL A 10 2.87 9.79 7.35
N LEU A 11 3.52 10.46 8.32
CA LEU A 11 2.83 11.37 9.26
C LEU A 11 2.18 12.57 8.53
N ALA A 12 2.83 13.11 7.50
CA ALA A 12 2.26 14.17 6.67
C ALA A 12 1.04 13.67 5.87
N LEU A 13 1.12 12.47 5.31
CA LEU A 13 0.02 11.82 4.60
C LEU A 13 -1.17 11.50 5.53
N MET A 14 -0.90 11.06 6.77
CA MET A 14 -1.92 10.85 7.80
C MET A 14 -2.73 12.13 8.06
N ARG A 15 -2.06 13.28 8.07
CA ARG A 15 -2.71 14.58 8.26
C ARG A 15 -3.68 14.94 7.14
N LEU A 16 -3.42 14.45 5.93
CA LEU A 16 -4.27 14.66 4.75
C LEU A 16 -5.43 13.65 4.66
N LEU A 17 -5.20 12.38 5.04
CA LEU A 17 -6.19 11.29 4.97
C LEU A 17 -7.15 11.23 6.17
N TRP A 18 -7.00 12.13 7.15
CA TRP A 18 -7.69 12.10 8.45
C TRP A 18 -9.22 12.10 8.35
N SER A 19 -9.84 12.44 7.22
CA SER A 19 -11.30 12.57 7.11
C SER A 19 -12.08 11.27 6.87
N ALA A 20 -11.42 10.14 6.59
CA ALA A 20 -12.14 8.97 6.06
C ALA A 20 -12.51 7.88 7.07
N THR A 21 -11.71 7.59 8.11
CA THR A 21 -12.01 6.56 9.14
C THR A 21 -11.00 6.59 10.30
N ASP A 22 -11.45 6.28 11.53
CA ASP A 22 -10.64 6.29 12.77
C ASP A 22 -9.54 5.20 12.84
N PHE A 23 -9.62 4.19 11.98
CA PHE A 23 -8.72 3.04 11.99
C PHE A 23 -7.34 3.34 11.37
N TRP A 24 -7.31 4.09 10.26
CA TRP A 24 -6.07 4.35 9.51
C TRP A 24 -5.02 5.14 10.29
N PRO A 25 -5.38 6.13 11.14
CA PRO A 25 -4.42 6.81 11.99
C PRO A 25 -3.62 5.86 12.90
N VAL A 26 -4.26 4.84 13.45
CA VAL A 26 -3.59 3.87 14.33
C VAL A 26 -2.59 3.02 13.54
N VAL A 27 -3.01 2.50 12.39
CA VAL A 27 -2.17 1.67 11.50
C VAL A 27 -0.94 2.42 11.01
N LEU A 28 -1.12 3.67 10.57
CA LEU A 28 -0.03 4.51 10.07
C LEU A 28 0.87 5.02 11.22
N GLY A 29 0.31 5.25 12.42
CA GLY A 29 1.09 5.58 13.61
C GLY A 29 2.00 4.44 14.07
N ILE A 30 1.49 3.21 14.11
CA ILE A 30 2.30 2.00 14.37
C ILE A 30 3.42 1.87 13.33
N TRP A 31 3.11 2.14 12.06
CA TRP A 31 4.09 2.10 10.99
C TRP A 31 5.22 3.12 11.20
N ALA A 32 4.87 4.38 11.47
CA ALA A 32 5.84 5.44 11.72
C ALA A 32 6.72 5.12 12.94
N ALA A 33 6.12 4.62 14.03
CA ALA A 33 6.85 4.20 15.22
C ALA A 33 7.86 3.07 14.91
N LEU A 34 7.45 2.04 14.15
CA LEU A 34 8.34 0.96 13.71
C LEU A 34 9.52 1.47 12.87
N LEU A 35 9.27 2.43 11.98
CA LEU A 35 10.33 3.03 11.16
C LEU A 35 11.32 3.82 12.02
N ILE A 36 10.84 4.66 12.93
CA ILE A 36 11.68 5.45 13.85
C ILE A 36 12.52 4.53 14.74
N VAL A 37 11.89 3.54 15.39
CA VAL A 37 12.58 2.56 16.25
C VAL A 37 13.63 1.79 15.45
N SER A 38 13.31 1.39 14.22
CA SER A 38 14.29 0.72 13.35
C SER A 38 15.48 1.63 13.01
N ALA A 39 15.22 2.91 12.71
CA ALA A 39 16.25 3.87 12.37
C ALA A 39 17.20 4.11 13.55
N VAL A 40 16.65 4.35 14.74
CA VAL A 40 17.42 4.55 15.97
C VAL A 40 18.21 3.30 16.33
N GLY A 41 17.58 2.13 16.28
CA GLY A 41 18.25 0.86 16.60
C GLY A 41 19.37 0.50 15.64
N LEU A 42 19.22 0.83 14.34
CA LEU A 42 20.27 0.66 13.33
C LEU A 42 21.43 1.64 13.52
N LEU A 43 21.14 2.91 13.86
CA LEU A 43 22.17 3.92 14.16
C LEU A 43 22.98 3.53 15.39
N ALA A 44 22.33 2.98 16.41
CA ALA A 44 22.98 2.49 17.63
C ALA A 44 23.73 1.15 17.43
N GLY A 45 23.70 0.54 16.24
CA GLY A 45 24.40 -0.72 15.95
C GLY A 45 23.86 -1.93 16.72
N THR A 46 22.64 -1.87 17.25
CA THR A 46 22.12 -2.88 18.18
C THR A 46 21.48 -4.07 17.47
N ALA A 47 21.53 -5.26 18.08
CA ALA A 47 20.87 -6.46 17.53
C ALA A 47 19.35 -6.29 17.40
N TRP A 48 18.73 -5.62 18.37
CA TRP A 48 17.33 -5.24 18.45
C TRP A 48 16.92 -4.37 17.26
N GLY A 49 17.76 -3.40 16.88
CA GLY A 49 17.56 -2.54 15.71
C GLY A 49 17.46 -3.32 14.40
N ARG A 50 18.26 -4.37 14.23
CA ARG A 50 18.19 -5.25 13.04
C ARG A 50 16.87 -6.04 13.00
N THR A 51 16.37 -6.48 14.15
CA THR A 51 15.07 -7.16 14.23
C THR A 51 13.92 -6.21 13.93
N ALA A 52 13.92 -5.02 14.54
CA ALA A 52 12.93 -3.97 14.27
C ALA A 52 12.93 -3.56 12.79
N ALA A 53 14.11 -3.42 12.18
CA ALA A 53 14.25 -3.14 10.75
C ALA A 53 13.66 -4.22 9.84
N ARG A 54 13.78 -5.51 10.21
CA ARG A 54 13.14 -6.61 9.48
C ARG A 54 11.62 -6.54 9.60
N VAL A 55 11.11 -6.35 10.81
CA VAL A 55 9.66 -6.22 11.06
C VAL A 55 9.09 -5.05 10.28
N ALA A 56 9.73 -3.88 10.34
CA ALA A 56 9.33 -2.69 9.58
C ALA A 56 9.33 -2.94 8.07
N ALA A 57 10.32 -3.66 7.54
CA ALA A 57 10.38 -3.98 6.12
C ALA A 57 9.25 -4.94 5.68
N PHE A 58 8.95 -5.97 6.49
CA PHE A 58 7.81 -6.85 6.21
C PHE A 58 6.48 -6.10 6.30
N TYR A 59 6.33 -5.23 7.29
CA TYR A 59 5.15 -4.39 7.42
C TYR A 59 4.97 -3.48 6.20
N GLN A 60 6.05 -2.85 5.71
CA GLN A 60 6.04 -2.07 4.46
C GLN A 60 5.63 -2.90 3.25
N LEU A 61 6.17 -4.11 3.10
CA LEU A 61 5.81 -5.00 2.00
C LEU A 61 4.33 -5.43 2.07
N GLY A 62 3.83 -5.71 3.27
CA GLY A 62 2.41 -6.01 3.48
C GLY A 62 1.51 -4.84 3.13
N PHE A 63 1.86 -3.64 3.58
CA PHE A 63 1.12 -2.43 3.25
C PHE A 63 1.15 -2.15 1.74
N LEU A 64 2.30 -2.34 1.08
CA LEU A 64 2.42 -2.21 -0.37
C LEU A 64 1.53 -3.22 -1.10
N LEU A 65 1.45 -4.47 -0.63
CA LEU A 65 0.56 -5.46 -1.22
C LEU A 65 -0.91 -5.06 -1.10
N VAL A 66 -1.34 -4.58 0.07
CA VAL A 66 -2.71 -4.06 0.26
C VAL A 66 -2.99 -2.88 -0.67
N LEU A 67 -2.03 -1.96 -0.83
CA LEU A 67 -2.13 -0.85 -1.78
C LEU A 67 -2.23 -1.33 -3.24
N ILE A 68 -1.39 -2.29 -3.65
CA ILE A 68 -1.46 -2.90 -4.98
C ILE A 68 -2.86 -3.48 -5.20
N THR A 69 -3.36 -4.31 -4.28
CA THR A 69 -4.67 -4.91 -4.42
C THR A 69 -5.77 -3.85 -4.45
N GLY A 70 -5.74 -2.87 -3.54
CA GLY A 70 -6.72 -1.78 -3.49
C GLY A 70 -6.75 -0.95 -4.77
N ILE A 71 -5.58 -0.61 -5.32
CA ILE A 71 -5.48 0.15 -6.57
C ILE A 71 -5.93 -0.69 -7.77
N LEU A 72 -5.49 -1.96 -7.86
CA LEU A 72 -5.90 -2.84 -8.96
C LEU A 72 -7.41 -3.09 -8.96
N THR A 73 -8.03 -3.30 -7.80
CA THR A 73 -9.49 -3.41 -7.71
C THR A 73 -10.16 -2.09 -8.05
N SER A 74 -9.64 -0.95 -7.56
CA SER A 74 -10.21 0.36 -7.89
C SER A 74 -10.14 0.64 -9.40
N ALA A 75 -9.03 0.27 -10.05
CA ALA A 75 -8.86 0.37 -11.51
C ALA A 75 -9.84 -0.56 -12.24
N ALA A 76 -9.97 -1.82 -11.84
CA ALA A 76 -10.92 -2.77 -12.43
C ALA A 76 -12.38 -2.27 -12.28
N TYR A 77 -12.73 -1.75 -11.11
CA TYR A 77 -14.04 -1.14 -10.85
C TYR A 77 -14.28 0.09 -11.71
N LEU A 78 -13.30 1.00 -11.77
CA LEU A 78 -13.40 2.20 -12.60
C LEU A 78 -13.61 1.84 -14.06
N TRP A 79 -12.85 0.87 -14.55
CA TRP A 79 -12.97 0.40 -15.92
C TRP A 79 -14.33 -0.24 -16.20
N GLY A 80 -14.82 -1.11 -15.31
CA GLY A 80 -16.10 -1.80 -15.47
C GLY A 80 -17.32 -0.88 -15.36
N VAL A 81 -17.30 0.11 -14.46
CA VAL A 81 -18.46 0.99 -14.21
C VAL A 81 -18.46 2.23 -15.10
N TYR A 82 -17.30 2.85 -15.35
CA TYR A 82 -17.20 4.14 -16.03
C TYR A 82 -16.69 4.03 -17.48
N GLY A 83 -16.46 2.82 -18.01
CA GLY A 83 -16.11 2.59 -19.42
C GLY A 83 -14.83 3.33 -19.83
N GLN A 84 -14.88 4.08 -20.94
CA GLN A 84 -13.72 4.80 -21.50
C GLN A 84 -13.11 5.85 -20.55
N ILE A 85 -13.95 6.59 -19.80
CA ILE A 85 -13.44 7.56 -18.81
C ILE A 85 -12.71 6.82 -17.69
N GLY A 86 -13.26 5.68 -17.28
CA GLY A 86 -12.64 4.79 -16.30
C GLY A 86 -11.26 4.29 -16.72
N VAL A 87 -10.99 4.10 -18.02
CA VAL A 87 -9.66 3.73 -18.54
C VAL A 87 -8.62 4.78 -18.17
N GLY A 88 -8.89 6.06 -18.41
CA GLY A 88 -7.92 7.13 -18.16
C GLY A 88 -7.52 7.23 -16.69
N ILE A 89 -8.50 7.17 -15.79
CA ILE A 89 -8.26 7.20 -14.34
C ILE A 89 -7.53 5.94 -13.88
N SER A 90 -7.87 4.77 -14.45
CA SER A 90 -7.20 3.50 -14.15
C SER A 90 -5.72 3.53 -14.56
N VAL A 91 -5.39 4.07 -15.72
CA VAL A 91 -4.00 4.22 -16.17
C VAL A 91 -3.23 5.15 -15.22
N ALA A 92 -3.81 6.28 -14.83
CA ALA A 92 -3.18 7.18 -13.86
C ALA A 92 -2.91 6.49 -12.51
N LEU A 93 -3.87 5.71 -12.02
CA LEU A 93 -3.71 4.90 -10.80
C LEU A 93 -2.61 3.84 -10.93
N LEU A 94 -2.50 3.18 -12.08
CA LEU A 94 -1.44 2.19 -12.33
C LEU A 94 -0.06 2.84 -12.41
N ILE A 95 0.06 4.05 -12.97
CA ILE A 95 1.31 4.82 -12.99
C ILE A 95 1.70 5.19 -11.55
N ILE A 96 0.76 5.71 -10.76
CA ILE A 96 0.99 6.01 -9.33
C ILE A 96 1.43 4.74 -8.60
N LEU A 97 0.80 3.60 -8.88
CA LEU A 97 1.16 2.33 -8.28
C LEU A 97 2.58 1.90 -8.66
N ALA A 98 2.99 2.07 -9.92
CA ALA A 98 4.34 1.75 -10.36
C ALA A 98 5.39 2.60 -9.62
N VAL A 99 5.14 3.90 -9.49
CA VAL A 99 6.00 4.82 -8.73
C VAL A 99 6.04 4.44 -7.25
N LEU A 100 4.89 4.13 -6.64
CA LEU A 100 4.82 3.67 -5.25
C LEU A 100 5.56 2.35 -5.06
N PHE A 101 5.45 1.42 -6.00
CA PHE A 101 6.18 0.16 -5.97
C PHE A 101 7.69 0.40 -6.02
N GLU A 102 8.13 1.33 -6.86
CA GLU A 102 9.54 1.68 -6.97
C GLU A 102 10.05 2.35 -5.69
N VAL A 103 9.36 3.37 -5.19
CA VAL A 103 9.80 4.14 -4.01
C VAL A 103 9.62 3.34 -2.71
N VAL A 104 8.46 2.71 -2.51
CA VAL A 104 8.08 2.06 -1.26
C VAL A 104 8.43 0.57 -1.25
N GLY A 105 8.54 -0.09 -2.41
CA GLY A 105 8.85 -1.52 -2.51
C GLY A 105 10.34 -1.86 -2.62
N LEU A 106 11.13 -1.08 -3.39
CA LEU A 106 12.57 -1.35 -3.50
C LEU A 106 13.31 -1.05 -2.21
N LEU A 107 12.92 0.00 -1.47
CA LEU A 107 13.56 0.36 -0.19
C LEU A 107 13.57 -0.79 0.83
N PRO A 108 12.44 -1.42 1.21
CA PRO A 108 12.44 -2.52 2.15
C PRO A 108 13.15 -3.76 1.60
N LEU A 109 13.07 -4.04 0.29
CA LEU A 109 13.82 -5.14 -0.33
C LEU A 109 15.35 -4.93 -0.23
N LEU A 110 15.82 -3.72 -0.51
CA LEU A 110 17.23 -3.36 -0.35
C LEU A 110 17.66 -3.40 1.12
N LYS A 111 16.79 -2.98 2.05
CA LYS A 111 17.02 -3.06 3.50
C LYS A 111 17.17 -4.51 3.96
N LEU A 112 16.27 -5.40 3.54
CA LEU A 112 16.35 -6.83 3.82
C LEU A 112 17.58 -7.47 3.19
N ARG A 113 17.94 -7.10 1.95
CA ARG A 113 19.16 -7.58 1.29
C ARG A 113 20.41 -7.15 2.04
N ARG A 114 20.52 -5.89 2.45
CA ARG A 114 21.67 -5.39 3.22
C ARG A 114 21.80 -6.07 4.58
N ILE A 115 20.70 -6.23 5.31
CA ILE A 115 20.68 -6.94 6.60
C ILE A 115 21.00 -8.44 6.42
N GLY A 116 20.53 -9.06 5.33
CA GLY A 116 20.80 -10.47 5.00
C GLY A 116 22.26 -10.72 4.61
N VAL A 117 22.87 -9.80 3.85
CA VAL A 117 24.30 -9.85 3.47
C VAL A 117 25.20 -9.69 4.70
N THR A 118 24.90 -8.76 5.61
CA THR A 118 25.66 -8.60 6.86
C THR A 118 25.43 -9.74 7.86
N ALA A 119 24.26 -10.38 7.85
CA ALA A 119 23.99 -11.54 8.72
C ALA A 119 24.65 -12.84 8.24
N ARG A 120 24.87 -13.01 6.92
CA ARG A 120 25.58 -14.17 6.37
C ARG A 120 27.05 -14.24 6.79
N SER A 121 27.66 -13.13 7.20
CA SER A 121 29.06 -13.12 7.64
C SER A 121 29.26 -13.44 9.12
N SER A 122 28.21 -13.58 9.95
CA SER A 122 28.41 -13.74 11.40
C SER A 122 27.81 -14.97 12.07
N THR A 123 26.77 -15.63 11.54
CA THR A 123 26.12 -16.69 12.37
C THR A 123 25.33 -17.69 11.55
N GLY A 124 25.80 -18.94 11.53
CA GLY A 124 25.00 -20.08 11.09
C GLY A 124 23.72 -20.23 11.91
N ARG A 125 22.70 -20.86 11.31
CA ARG A 125 21.48 -21.35 12.00
C ARG A 125 20.44 -20.29 12.42
N HIS A 126 19.83 -19.55 11.49
CA HIS A 126 18.52 -18.88 11.72
C HIS A 126 17.58 -19.07 10.50
N GLY A 127 17.36 -20.34 10.10
CA GLY A 127 16.68 -20.71 8.85
C GLY A 127 15.15 -20.90 8.87
N GLY A 128 14.44 -20.67 9.98
CA GLY A 128 13.06 -21.19 10.11
C GLY A 128 11.89 -20.21 9.88
N ARG A 129 12.08 -18.89 9.99
CA ARG A 129 10.94 -17.95 10.15
C ARG A 129 10.54 -17.13 8.92
N TRP A 130 11.38 -17.11 7.89
CA TRP A 130 11.10 -16.45 6.61
C TRP A 130 9.88 -17.00 5.86
N PRO A 131 9.67 -18.33 5.76
CA PRO A 131 8.49 -18.84 5.07
C PRO A 131 7.19 -18.50 5.80
N ALA A 132 7.20 -18.47 7.14
CA ALA A 132 6.04 -18.10 7.95
C ALA A 132 5.65 -16.62 7.76
N ALA A 133 6.62 -15.71 7.71
CA ALA A 133 6.37 -14.29 7.44
C ALA A 133 5.84 -14.06 6.01
N GLY A 134 6.39 -14.77 5.02
CA GLY A 134 5.87 -14.74 3.65
C GLY A 134 4.45 -15.29 3.55
N ALA A 135 4.16 -16.40 4.22
CA ALA A 135 2.82 -16.99 4.27
C ALA A 135 1.80 -16.06 4.95
N ALA A 136 2.16 -15.40 6.05
CA ALA A 136 1.29 -14.44 6.72
C ALA A 136 0.97 -13.23 5.83
N LEU A 137 1.96 -12.74 5.08
CA LEU A 137 1.75 -11.68 4.08
C LEU A 137 0.79 -12.11 2.99
N LEU A 138 1.02 -13.28 2.38
CA LEU A 138 0.13 -13.82 1.36
C LEU A 138 -1.29 -14.01 1.89
N ALA A 139 -1.43 -14.57 3.09
CA ALA A 139 -2.73 -14.75 3.74
C ALA A 139 -3.46 -13.40 3.95
N GLY A 140 -2.74 -12.35 4.36
CA GLY A 140 -3.30 -11.00 4.46
C GLY A 140 -3.81 -10.45 3.12
N VAL A 141 -3.05 -10.67 2.03
CA VAL A 141 -3.47 -10.28 0.67
C VAL A 141 -4.72 -11.04 0.24
N PHE A 142 -4.75 -12.36 0.43
CA PHE A 142 -5.91 -13.17 0.09
C PHE A 142 -7.14 -12.79 0.91
N ALA A 143 -6.98 -12.54 2.22
CA ALA A 143 -8.08 -12.09 3.08
C ALA A 143 -8.63 -10.73 2.62
N TYR A 144 -7.76 -9.77 2.29
CA TYR A 144 -8.19 -8.48 1.75
C TYR A 144 -8.88 -8.63 0.40
N GLY A 145 -8.30 -9.41 -0.52
CA GLY A 145 -8.91 -9.74 -1.82
C GLY A 145 -10.28 -10.39 -1.68
N ALA A 146 -10.47 -11.27 -0.69
CA ALA A 146 -11.76 -11.89 -0.39
C ALA A 146 -12.80 -10.88 0.12
N VAL A 147 -12.41 -9.95 1.01
CA VAL A 147 -13.31 -8.86 1.47
C VAL A 147 -13.73 -7.98 0.30
N VAL A 148 -12.78 -7.63 -0.56
CA VAL A 148 -13.05 -6.81 -1.75
C VAL A 148 -13.96 -7.54 -2.73
N HIS A 149 -13.70 -8.82 -3.00
CA HIS A 149 -14.57 -9.64 -3.85
C HIS A 149 -15.98 -9.75 -3.27
N ALA A 150 -16.09 -10.05 -1.97
CA ALA A 150 -17.38 -10.12 -1.28
C ALA A 150 -18.15 -8.80 -1.37
N ARG A 151 -17.46 -7.66 -1.26
CA ARG A 151 -18.09 -6.34 -1.43
C ARG A 151 -18.52 -6.08 -2.87
N ALA A 152 -17.72 -6.51 -3.85
CA ALA A 152 -18.03 -6.37 -5.26
C ALA A 152 -19.17 -7.31 -5.71
N SER A 153 -19.38 -8.43 -5.02
CA SER A 153 -20.47 -9.38 -5.29
C SER A 153 -21.79 -9.02 -4.58
N LEU A 154 -21.82 -7.98 -3.74
CA LEU A 154 -23.07 -7.47 -3.22
C LEU A 154 -23.86 -6.82 -4.35
N ASP A 155 -25.10 -7.27 -4.55
CA ASP A 155 -26.02 -6.60 -5.47
C ASP A 155 -26.18 -5.14 -5.03
N LEU A 156 -25.96 -4.23 -5.98
CA LEU A 156 -26.20 -2.80 -5.78
C LEU A 156 -27.66 -2.63 -5.37
N ALA A 157 -27.89 -2.16 -4.14
CA ALA A 157 -29.25 -1.96 -3.61
C ALA A 157 -30.10 -1.06 -4.52
N GLU A 158 -29.46 -0.12 -5.23
CA GLU A 158 -30.07 0.65 -6.32
C GLU A 158 -29.08 0.73 -7.49
N PRO A 159 -29.25 -0.07 -8.55
CA PRO A 159 -28.44 0.05 -9.75
C PRO A 159 -28.71 1.42 -10.39
N ILE A 160 -27.65 2.22 -10.60
CA ILE A 160 -27.78 3.51 -11.28
C ILE A 160 -28.38 3.24 -12.67
N PRO A 161 -29.55 3.83 -12.99
CA PRO A 161 -30.18 3.65 -14.28
C PRO A 161 -29.20 4.07 -15.39
N PRO A 162 -29.24 3.41 -16.57
CA PRO A 162 -28.31 3.69 -17.66
C PRO A 162 -28.27 5.18 -18.05
N GLU A 163 -29.40 5.87 -17.89
CA GLU A 163 -29.58 7.31 -18.08
C GLU A 163 -28.73 8.15 -17.10
N GLY A 164 -28.72 7.76 -15.82
CA GLY A 164 -27.91 8.42 -14.79
C GLY A 164 -26.41 8.22 -15.00
N ARG A 165 -26.00 7.05 -15.51
CA ARG A 165 -24.60 6.81 -15.92
C ARG A 165 -24.18 7.69 -17.08
N ALA A 166 -25.05 7.86 -18.08
CA ALA A 166 -24.80 8.74 -19.22
C ALA A 166 -24.70 10.21 -18.80
N ALA A 167 -25.60 10.69 -17.93
CA ALA A 167 -25.59 12.06 -17.41
C ALA A 167 -24.33 12.37 -16.58
N MET A 168 -23.91 11.43 -15.71
CA MET A 168 -22.67 11.57 -14.93
C MET A 168 -21.44 11.63 -15.83
N SER A 169 -21.38 10.78 -16.86
CA SER A 169 -20.30 10.77 -17.85
C SER A 169 -20.21 12.10 -18.60
N GLN A 170 -21.35 12.65 -19.06
CA GLN A 170 -21.39 13.96 -19.73
C GLN A 170 -20.96 15.10 -18.80
N TYR A 171 -21.40 15.10 -17.55
CA TYR A 171 -20.98 16.10 -16.56
C TYR A 171 -19.47 16.06 -16.31
N LEU A 172 -18.89 14.86 -16.14
CA LEU A 172 -17.45 14.70 -15.97
C LEU A 172 -16.67 15.16 -17.21
N MET A 173 -17.12 14.81 -18.42
CA MET A 173 -16.49 15.28 -19.65
C MET A 173 -16.53 16.80 -19.77
N ALA A 174 -17.67 17.43 -19.48
CA ALA A 174 -17.82 18.88 -19.47
C ALA A 174 -16.93 19.57 -18.43
N ALA A 175 -16.70 18.95 -17.27
CA ALA A 175 -15.79 19.47 -16.26
C ALA A 175 -14.30 19.36 -16.64
N ILE A 176 -13.93 18.37 -17.47
CA ILE A 176 -12.55 18.11 -17.89
C ILE A 176 -12.18 18.87 -19.16
N THR A 177 -13.13 19.20 -20.04
CA THR A 177 -12.92 20.18 -21.11
C THR A 177 -13.19 21.58 -20.57
N PRO A 178 -12.18 22.33 -20.10
CA PRO A 178 -12.38 23.74 -19.78
C PRO A 178 -12.85 24.42 -21.06
N GLY A 179 -13.91 25.23 -20.95
CA GLY A 179 -14.56 25.87 -22.08
C GLY A 179 -13.54 26.49 -23.04
N SER A 180 -13.64 26.09 -24.31
CA SER A 180 -13.06 26.79 -25.44
C SER A 180 -13.60 28.22 -25.51
#